data_AF-A0A6V8KWJ8-F1
#
_entry.id   AF-A0A6V8KWJ8-F1
#
_cell.length_a   1.000
_cell.length_b   1.000
_cell.length_c   1.000
_cell.angle_alpha   90.00
_cell.angle_beta   90.00
_cell.angle_gamma   90.00
#
_symmetry.space_group_name_H-M   'P 1'
#
loop_
_entity.id
_entity.type
_entity.pdbx_description
1 polymer ?
#
loop_
_entity_poly.entity_id
_entity_poly.type
_entity_poly.pdbx_seq_one_letter_code
_entity_poly.pdbx_strand_id
1 'polypeptide(L)'
;MRDRVNTGFGRVLIVVYGIFALSAGARAGVQIATKFSEAPAAYLLSALAAVIYLVAVIGLARGGVGGRRLALVCCTVELIGVVAVGTASLVADSAFPDDTVWSGYGRGYGFVPLVLPIVGLWWLRRTRVSPA
;
A
#
# COMPACT_ATOMS: atom_id res chain seq x y z
N MET A 1 21.56 -8.30 -16.90
CA MET A 1 21.73 -6.91 -16.45
C MET A 1 20.75 -6.68 -15.30
N ARG A 2 21.21 -6.49 -14.06
CA ARG A 2 20.31 -6.34 -12.89
C ARG A 2 19.55 -5.02 -13.05
N ASP A 3 18.23 -5.11 -13.22
CA ASP A 3 17.37 -3.93 -13.30
C ASP A 3 17.55 -3.06 -12.05
N ARG A 4 17.80 -1.75 -12.26
CA ARG A 4 18.10 -0.74 -11.23
C ARG A 4 16.96 -0.49 -10.21
N VAL A 5 15.87 -1.25 -10.27
CA VAL A 5 14.69 -1.04 -9.42
C VAL A 5 14.99 -1.39 -7.96
N ASN A 6 15.89 -2.34 -7.67
CA ASN A 6 16.26 -2.78 -6.32
C ASN A 6 17.65 -2.29 -5.87
N THR A 7 18.17 -1.21 -6.46
CA THR A 7 19.41 -0.56 -6.01
C THR A 7 19.12 0.87 -5.52
N GLY A 8 19.84 1.32 -4.50
CA GLY A 8 19.65 2.65 -3.90
C GLY A 8 18.24 2.84 -3.31
N PHE A 9 17.51 3.83 -3.84
CA PHE A 9 16.19 4.25 -3.35
C PHE A 9 15.11 3.17 -3.39
N GLY A 10 15.22 2.20 -4.31
CA GLY A 10 14.30 1.06 -4.36
C GLY A 10 14.29 0.21 -3.09
N ARG A 11 15.43 0.09 -2.39
CA ARG A 11 15.53 -0.64 -1.12
C ARG A 11 14.77 0.09 0.00
N VAL A 12 14.77 1.42 -0.04
CA VAL A 12 13.98 2.23 0.91
C VAL A 12 12.50 1.97 0.71
N LEU A 13 12.01 1.96 -0.54
CA LEU A 13 10.61 1.63 -0.83
C LEU A 13 10.23 0.23 -0.35
N ILE A 14 11.08 -0.77 -0.58
CA ILE A 14 10.87 -2.15 -0.09
C ILE A 14 10.72 -2.18 1.43
N VAL A 15 11.61 -1.48 2.16
CA VAL A 15 11.56 -1.44 3.63
C VAL A 15 10.29 -0.74 4.13
N VAL A 16 9.95 0.42 3.56
CA VAL A 16 8.76 1.18 3.97
C VAL A 16 7.48 0.39 3.69
N TYR A 17 7.35 -0.19 2.50
CA TYR A 17 6.22 -1.08 2.20
C TYR A 17 6.19 -2.31 3.11
N GLY A 18 7.34 -2.89 3.46
CA GLY A 18 7.42 -4.02 4.38
C GLY A 18 6.95 -3.68 5.80
N ILE A 19 7.34 -2.52 6.32
CA ILE A 19 6.88 -2.01 7.62
C ILE A 19 5.36 -1.81 7.59
N PHE A 20 4.83 -1.19 6.54
CA PHE A 20 3.40 -0.98 6.39
C PHE A 20 2.62 -2.29 6.25
N ALA A 21 3.12 -3.26 5.48
CA ALA A 21 2.52 -4.58 5.36
C ALA A 21 2.43 -5.28 6.72
N LEU A 22 3.52 -5.27 7.49
CA LEU A 22 3.57 -5.88 8.82
C LEU A 22 2.66 -5.14 9.82
N SER A 23 2.75 -3.82 9.89
CA SER A 23 1.97 -2.99 10.81
C SER A 23 0.47 -3.09 10.53
N ALA A 24 0.05 -2.91 9.28
CA ALA A 24 -1.33 -3.04 8.86
C ALA A 24 -1.84 -4.46 9.07
N GLY A 25 -1.05 -5.47 8.72
CA GLY A 25 -1.42 -6.88 8.84
C GLY A 25 -1.58 -7.31 10.30
N ALA A 26 -0.65 -6.96 11.18
CA ALA A 26 -0.73 -7.27 12.60
C ALA A 26 -1.95 -6.58 13.25
N ARG A 27 -2.15 -5.29 12.98
CA ARG A 27 -3.31 -4.54 13.50
C ARG A 27 -4.63 -5.15 13.01
N ALA A 28 -4.77 -5.32 11.69
CA ALA A 28 -5.98 -5.88 11.10
C ALA A 28 -6.23 -7.32 11.58
N GLY A 29 -5.18 -8.14 11.73
CA GLY A 29 -5.29 -9.50 12.25
C GLY A 29 -5.85 -9.55 13.66
N VAL A 30 -5.36 -8.71 14.57
CA VAL A 30 -5.91 -8.60 15.93
C VAL A 30 -7.36 -8.12 15.89
N GLN A 31 -7.67 -7.10 15.09
CA GLN A 31 -9.02 -6.55 14.98
C GLN A 31 -10.03 -7.57 14.41
N ILE A 32 -9.66 -8.31 13.37
CA ILE A 32 -10.49 -9.39 12.82
C ILE A 32 -10.66 -10.51 13.83
N ALA A 33 -9.61 -10.88 14.57
CA ALA A 33 -9.70 -11.98 15.54
C ALA A 33 -10.55 -11.65 16.77
N THR A 34 -10.60 -10.38 17.18
CA THR A 34 -11.17 -9.99 18.49
C THR A 34 -12.41 -9.11 18.40
N LYS A 35 -12.59 -8.39 17.30
CA LYS A 35 -13.56 -7.29 17.18
C LYS A 35 -14.30 -7.26 15.86
N PHE A 36 -14.26 -8.33 15.05
CA PHE A 36 -14.72 -8.28 13.65
C PHE A 36 -16.09 -7.64 13.44
N SER A 37 -17.05 -7.89 14.33
CA SER A 37 -18.41 -7.36 14.28
C SER A 37 -18.52 -5.85 14.53
N GLU A 38 -17.51 -5.21 15.13
CA GLU A 38 -17.50 -3.77 15.42
C GLU A 38 -17.35 -2.94 14.14
N ALA A 39 -16.44 -3.33 13.25
CA ALA A 39 -16.22 -2.64 11.98
C ALA A 39 -15.67 -3.58 10.89
N PRO A 40 -16.47 -4.53 10.38
CA PRO A 40 -16.00 -5.57 9.46
C PRO A 40 -15.32 -5.00 8.21
N ALA A 41 -15.95 -4.00 7.60
CA ALA A 41 -15.44 -3.36 6.39
C ALA A 41 -14.09 -2.69 6.63
N ALA A 42 -13.94 -1.99 7.76
CA ALA A 42 -12.72 -1.27 8.07
C ALA A 42 -11.51 -2.20 8.25
N TYR A 43 -11.75 -3.33 8.92
CA TYR A 43 -10.71 -4.31 9.21
C TYR A 43 -10.33 -5.11 7.97
N LEU A 44 -11.31 -5.49 7.15
CA LEU A 44 -11.05 -6.16 5.87
C LEU A 44 -10.28 -5.26 4.89
N LEU A 45 -10.62 -3.98 4.80
CA LEU A 45 -9.88 -3.01 3.98
C LEU A 45 -8.44 -2.83 4.48
N SER A 46 -8.22 -2.86 5.80
CA SER A 46 -6.88 -2.81 6.38
C SER A 46 -6.08 -4.09 6.10
N ALA A 47 -6.71 -5.26 6.14
CA ALA A 47 -6.10 -6.53 5.75
C ALA A 47 -5.77 -6.56 4.24
N LEU A 48 -6.68 -6.06 3.40
CA LEU A 48 -6.44 -5.91 1.96
C LEU A 48 -5.25 -4.98 1.69
N ALA A 49 -5.16 -3.85 2.39
CA ALA A 49 -4.03 -2.94 2.29
C ALA A 49 -2.71 -3.65 2.66
N ALA A 50 -2.69 -4.43 3.75
CA ALA A 50 -1.52 -5.21 4.15
C ALA A 50 -1.07 -6.19 3.05
N VAL A 51 -2.01 -6.87 2.39
CA VAL A 51 -1.73 -7.76 1.25
C VAL A 51 -1.16 -6.97 0.07
N ILE A 52 -1.77 -5.83 -0.30
CA ILE A 52 -1.28 -4.99 -1.40
C ILE A 52 0.16 -4.53 -1.13
N TYR A 53 0.46 -4.08 0.10
CA TYR A 53 1.80 -3.67 0.49
C TYR A 53 2.79 -4.82 0.41
N LEU A 54 2.42 -6.02 0.87
CA LEU A 54 3.28 -7.19 0.77
C LEU A 54 3.57 -7.58 -0.69
N VAL A 55 2.55 -7.53 -1.56
CA VAL A 55 2.74 -7.81 -2.99
C VAL A 55 3.60 -6.72 -3.65
N ALA A 56 3.49 -5.46 -3.23
CA ALA A 56 4.37 -4.38 -3.68
C ALA A 56 5.84 -4.66 -3.30
N VAL A 57 6.10 -5.10 -2.06
CA VAL A 57 7.44 -5.54 -1.60
C VAL A 57 7.97 -6.62 -2.52
N ILE A 58 7.19 -7.67 -2.79
CA ILE A 58 7.59 -8.80 -3.64
C ILE A 58 7.90 -8.31 -5.06
N GLY A 59 7.05 -7.44 -5.63
CA GLY A 59 7.25 -6.88 -6.96
C GLY A 59 8.53 -6.06 -7.08
N LEU A 60 8.75 -5.14 -6.12
CA LEU A 60 9.95 -4.30 -6.05
C LEU A 60 11.22 -5.13 -5.81
N ALA A 61 11.15 -6.13 -4.93
CA ALA A 61 12.29 -6.98 -4.59
C ALA A 61 12.70 -7.89 -5.77
N ARG A 62 11.74 -8.47 -6.50
CA ARG A 62 12.01 -9.31 -7.67
C ARG A 62 12.68 -8.53 -8.81
N GLY A 63 12.34 -7.25 -8.99
CA GLY A 63 12.77 -6.49 -10.15
C GLY A 63 12.30 -7.13 -11.47
N GLY A 64 13.01 -6.90 -12.58
CA GLY A 64 12.59 -7.46 -13.87
C GLY A 64 11.38 -6.75 -14.48
N VAL A 65 11.04 -7.10 -15.72
CA VAL A 65 9.79 -6.64 -16.36
C VAL A 65 8.56 -7.09 -15.56
N GLY A 66 8.56 -8.33 -15.06
CA GLY A 66 7.46 -8.91 -14.30
C GLY A 66 7.25 -8.27 -12.92
N GLY A 67 8.29 -8.20 -12.08
CA GLY A 67 8.19 -7.58 -10.75
C GLY A 67 7.86 -6.10 -10.82
N ARG A 68 8.37 -5.41 -11.86
CA ARG A 68 8.02 -4.01 -12.12
C ARG A 68 6.56 -3.80 -12.51
N ARG A 69 6.00 -4.66 -13.36
CA ARG A 69 4.55 -4.61 -13.68
C ARG A 69 3.72 -4.85 -12.42
N LEU A 70 4.12 -5.83 -11.61
CA LEU A 70 3.45 -6.12 -10.33
C LEU A 70 3.48 -4.91 -9.38
N ALA A 71 4.65 -4.33 -9.16
CA ALA A 71 4.79 -3.13 -8.32
C ALA A 71 3.97 -1.94 -8.85
N LEU A 72 3.91 -1.76 -10.17
CA LEU A 72 3.10 -0.71 -10.79
C LEU A 72 1.61 -0.92 -10.53
N VAL A 73 1.11 -2.14 -10.70
CA VAL A 73 -0.29 -2.49 -10.39
C VAL A 73 -0.57 -2.23 -8.91
N CYS A 74 0.28 -2.72 -8.00
CA CYS A 74 0.09 -2.51 -6.56
C CYS A 74 0.05 -1.03 -6.18
N CYS A 75 1.01 -0.21 -6.63
CA CYS A 75 1.02 1.22 -6.33
C CYS A 75 -0.20 1.94 -6.90
N THR A 76 -0.69 1.51 -8.08
CA THR A 76 -1.88 2.10 -8.71
C THR A 76 -3.14 1.74 -7.92
N VAL A 77 -3.30 0.47 -7.55
CA VAL A 77 -4.42 -0.02 -6.75
C VAL A 77 -4.42 0.62 -5.37
N GLU A 78 -3.27 0.73 -4.73
CA GLU A 78 -3.10 1.43 -3.45
C GLU A 78 -3.51 2.90 -3.56
N LEU A 79 -3.05 3.62 -4.60
CA LEU A 79 -3.43 5.02 -4.80
C LEU A 79 -4.93 5.19 -5.01
N ILE A 80 -5.56 4.31 -5.78
CA ILE A 80 -7.01 4.31 -5.96
C ILE A 80 -7.71 4.00 -4.62
N GLY A 81 -7.22 2.99 -3.89
CA GLY A 81 -7.75 2.56 -2.60
C GLY A 81 -7.70 3.66 -1.56
N VAL A 82 -6.57 4.35 -1.41
CA VAL A 82 -6.41 5.43 -0.43
C VAL A 82 -7.27 6.64 -0.75
N VAL A 83 -7.44 6.98 -2.03
CA VAL A 83 -8.32 8.08 -2.44
C VAL A 83 -9.79 7.70 -2.26
N ALA A 84 -10.19 6.52 -2.70
CA ALA A 84 -11.57 6.05 -2.61
C ALA A 84 -12.00 5.87 -1.14
N VAL A 85 -11.24 5.09 -0.35
CA VAL A 85 -11.56 4.83 1.06
C VAL A 85 -11.34 6.07 1.92
N GLY A 86 -10.30 6.87 1.66
CA GLY A 86 -10.09 8.13 2.35
C GLY A 86 -11.25 9.10 2.15
N THR A 87 -11.75 9.23 0.91
CA THR A 87 -12.93 10.06 0.63
C THR A 87 -14.18 9.46 1.25
N ALA A 88 -14.40 8.15 1.11
CA ALA A 88 -15.55 7.45 1.69
C ALA A 88 -15.61 7.61 3.21
N SER A 89 -14.47 7.53 3.90
CA SER A 89 -14.40 7.74 5.36
C SER A 89 -14.76 9.15 5.80
N LEU A 90 -14.66 10.16 4.92
CA LEU A 90 -15.01 11.54 5.25
C LEU A 90 -16.48 11.87 4.96
N VAL A 91 -17.07 11.24 3.95
CA VAL A 91 -18.45 11.51 3.52
C VAL A 91 -19.48 10.55 4.12
N ALA A 92 -19.04 9.34 4.50
CA ALA A 92 -19.89 8.26 5.00
C ALA A 92 -19.33 7.72 6.32
N ASP A 93 -19.18 8.61 7.31
CA ASP A 93 -18.62 8.30 8.63
C ASP A 93 -19.36 7.12 9.30
N SER A 94 -20.68 7.04 9.14
CA SER A 94 -21.50 5.93 9.68
C SER A 94 -21.20 4.56 9.04
N ALA A 95 -20.58 4.52 7.86
CA ALA A 95 -20.17 3.28 7.20
C ALA A 95 -18.79 2.78 7.68
N PHE A 96 -18.05 3.61 8.40
CA PHE A 96 -16.72 3.31 8.94
C PHE A 96 -16.68 3.60 10.45
N PRO A 97 -17.25 2.70 11.29
CA PRO A 97 -17.21 2.87 12.74
C PRO A 97 -15.79 2.93 13.32
N ASP A 98 -14.82 2.36 12.60
CA ASP A 98 -13.39 2.40 12.92
C ASP A 98 -12.55 2.78 11.70
N ASP A 99 -11.34 3.27 11.99
CA ASP A 99 -10.36 3.67 10.99
C ASP A 99 -9.67 2.50 10.27
N THR A 100 -9.62 2.62 8.95
CA THR A 100 -8.77 1.83 8.07
C THR A 100 -7.37 2.44 7.95
N VAL A 101 -6.43 1.70 7.37
CA VAL A 101 -5.12 2.27 7.00
C VAL A 101 -5.24 3.45 6.01
N TRP A 102 -6.34 3.51 5.27
CA TRP A 102 -6.61 4.52 4.26
C TRP A 102 -7.56 5.63 4.72
N SER A 103 -8.13 5.54 5.92
CA SER A 103 -9.06 6.55 6.44
C SER A 103 -8.43 7.94 6.46
N GLY A 104 -9.19 8.94 6.01
CA GLY A 104 -8.70 10.31 5.85
C GLY A 104 -7.41 10.40 5.02
N TYR A 105 -7.28 9.58 3.98
CA TYR A 105 -6.10 9.46 3.13
C TYR A 105 -4.84 8.95 3.87
N GLY A 106 -5.04 8.12 4.89
CA GLY A 106 -3.97 7.61 5.74
C GLY A 106 -3.49 8.60 6.79
N ARG A 107 -4.36 9.51 7.25
CA ARG A 107 -4.06 10.53 8.27
C ARG A 107 -3.50 9.91 9.55
N GLY A 108 -4.04 8.78 10.00
CA GLY A 108 -3.54 8.04 11.17
C GLY A 108 -2.08 7.55 11.04
N TYR A 109 -1.52 7.60 9.84
CA TYR A 109 -0.16 7.21 9.50
C TYR A 109 0.64 8.38 8.91
N GLY A 110 0.22 9.63 9.15
CA GLY A 110 0.91 10.81 8.63
C GLY A 110 0.86 10.95 7.11
N PHE A 111 -0.22 10.48 6.47
CA PHE A 111 -0.42 10.50 5.01
C PHE A 111 0.57 9.65 4.21
N VAL A 112 1.36 8.80 4.87
CA VAL A 112 2.29 7.90 4.19
C VAL A 112 1.56 6.99 3.18
N PRO A 113 0.39 6.40 3.47
CA PRO A 113 -0.36 5.61 2.48
C PRO A 113 -0.76 6.38 1.20
N LEU A 114 -0.85 7.71 1.26
CA LEU A 114 -1.12 8.55 0.09
C LEU A 114 0.17 8.86 -0.70
N VAL A 115 1.24 9.20 0.02
CA VAL A 115 2.50 9.63 -0.59
C VAL A 115 3.29 8.45 -1.16
N LEU A 116 3.32 7.32 -0.44
CA LEU A 116 4.10 6.13 -0.78
C LEU A 116 3.83 5.59 -2.20
N PRO A 117 2.57 5.37 -2.65
CA PRO A 117 2.31 4.88 -4.00
C PRO A 117 2.70 5.89 -5.07
N ILE A 118 2.58 7.20 -4.81
CA ILE A 118 3.03 8.25 -5.75
C ILE A 118 4.55 8.17 -5.92
N VAL A 119 5.29 8.04 -4.83
CA VAL A 119 6.75 7.87 -4.84
C VAL A 119 7.14 6.55 -5.52
N GLY A 120 6.41 5.47 -5.27
CA GLY A 120 6.59 4.17 -5.92
C GLY A 120 6.41 4.26 -7.44
N LEU A 121 5.32 4.86 -7.91
CA LEU A 121 5.06 5.09 -9.34
C LEU A 121 6.13 5.99 -9.97
N TRP A 122 6.54 7.05 -9.29
CA TRP A 122 7.61 7.94 -9.75
C TRP A 122 8.94 7.20 -9.88
N TRP A 123 9.32 6.40 -8.88
CA TRP A 123 10.53 5.58 -8.92
C TRP A 123 10.50 4.59 -10.09
N LEU A 124 9.38 3.86 -10.23
CA LEU A 124 9.17 2.93 -11.33
C LEU A 124 9.24 3.63 -12.68
N ARG A 125 8.77 4.87 -12.83
CA ARG A 125 8.93 5.65 -14.08
C ARG A 125 10.38 6.03 -14.33
N ARG A 126 11.11 6.46 -13.30
CA ARG A 126 12.52 6.91 -13.44
C ARG A 126 13.48 5.77 -13.77
N THR A 127 13.20 4.56 -13.31
CA THR A 127 14.02 3.37 -13.61
C THR A 127 13.62 2.67 -14.93
N ARG A 128 12.80 3.31 -15.77
CA ARG A 128 12.48 2.86 -17.13
C ARG A 128 13.73 3.07 -18.01
N VAL A 129 14.62 2.08 -18.08
CA VAL A 129 15.65 2.06 -19.14
C VAL A 129 14.91 1.93 -20.47
N SER A 130 15.14 2.88 -21.37
CA SER A 130 14.56 2.92 -22.72
C SER A 130 14.82 1.60 -23.46
N PRO A 131 13.89 1.10 -24.30
CA PRO A 131 14.22 0.05 -25.23
C PRO A 131 15.37 0.54 -26.12
N ALA A 132 16.44 -0.23 -26.20
CA ALA A 132 17.47 -0.05 -27.23
C ALA A 132 16.90 -0.40 -28.60
#